data_AF-A0A3S3NMA0-F1
#
_entry.id   AF-A0A3S3NMA0-F1
#
_cell.length_a   1.000
_cell.length_b   1.000
_cell.length_c   1.000
_cell.angle_alpha   90.00
_cell.angle_beta   90.00
_cell.angle_gamma   90.00
#
_symmetry.space_group_name_H-M   'P 1'
#
loop_
_entity.id
_entity.type
_entity.pdbx_description
1 polymer ?
#
loop_
_entity_poly.entity_id
_entity_poly.type
_entity_poly.pdbx_seq_one_letter_code
_entity_poly.pdbx_strand_id
1 'polypeptide(L)'
;MAIIHSKEENDFVAGLVPGGTWTFLGGKTTGNGSTEFEWLDGSAADFYNWEPSEIEPNQGIVIRQDGKWSFSELPDTRPVLCQRSLTKCVPENVARIKKTETIVGALEGGITRLLKHFSSNQKAIKSEVSNINTKLNETEENIEALHESSYGLQKQIDIIVSYLSRFSQTLQELAGFE
;
A
#
# COMPACT_ATOMS: atom_id res chain seq x y z
N MET A 1 9.97 -28.47 -24.72
CA MET A 1 11.25 -28.69 -25.42
C MET A 1 11.86 -27.34 -25.77
N ALA A 2 13.17 -27.26 -26.01
CA ALA A 2 13.89 -26.01 -26.25
C ALA A 2 13.73 -25.54 -27.70
N ILE A 3 13.66 -24.23 -27.89
CA ILE A 3 13.40 -23.54 -29.15
C ILE A 3 14.48 -22.48 -29.29
N ILE A 4 14.90 -22.19 -30.52
CA ILE A 4 16.07 -21.37 -30.78
C ILE A 4 15.71 -20.29 -31.80
N HIS A 5 15.87 -19.03 -31.41
CA HIS A 5 15.57 -17.84 -32.22
C HIS A 5 16.82 -16.97 -32.47
N SER A 6 17.98 -17.37 -31.95
CA SER A 6 19.20 -16.59 -32.09
C SER A 6 20.46 -17.44 -32.08
N LYS A 7 21.55 -16.86 -32.58
CA LYS A 7 22.88 -17.49 -32.53
C LYS A 7 23.34 -17.69 -31.09
N GLU A 8 23.08 -16.71 -30.22
CA GLU A 8 23.46 -16.74 -28.81
C GLU A 8 22.76 -17.88 -28.06
N GLU A 9 21.45 -18.06 -28.29
CA GLU A 9 20.71 -19.20 -27.76
C GLU A 9 21.25 -20.52 -28.32
N ASN A 10 21.53 -20.59 -29.63
CA ASN A 10 22.09 -21.79 -30.24
C ASN A 10 23.41 -22.21 -29.61
N ASP A 11 24.34 -21.26 -29.45
CA ASP A 11 25.65 -21.51 -28.85
C ASP A 11 25.51 -21.95 -27.39
N PHE A 12 24.62 -21.31 -26.63
CA PHE A 12 24.33 -21.68 -25.24
C PHE A 12 23.77 -23.11 -25.14
N VAL A 13 22.75 -23.42 -25.93
CA VAL A 13 22.11 -24.74 -25.97
C VAL A 13 23.12 -25.80 -26.41
N ALA A 14 23.95 -25.53 -27.43
CA ALA A 14 25.01 -26.42 -27.88
C ALA A 14 26.02 -26.75 -26.78
N GLY A 15 26.38 -25.78 -25.93
CA GLY A 15 27.25 -25.98 -24.77
C GLY A 15 26.65 -26.87 -23.67
N LEU A 16 25.33 -27.11 -23.68
CA LEU A 16 24.66 -28.04 -22.76
C LEU A 16 24.53 -29.46 -23.33
N VAL A 17 24.75 -29.64 -24.64
CA VAL A 17 24.63 -30.94 -25.31
C VAL A 17 25.81 -31.84 -24.91
N PRO A 18 25.56 -33.07 -24.40
CA PRO A 18 26.64 -33.99 -24.10
C PRO A 18 27.45 -34.33 -25.36
N GLY A 19 28.77 -34.52 -25.21
CA GLY A 19 29.63 -34.84 -26.34
C GLY A 19 29.29 -36.19 -26.99
N GLY A 20 29.35 -36.24 -28.32
CA GLY A 20 29.13 -37.46 -29.09
C GLY A 20 27.67 -37.91 -29.23
N THR A 21 26.70 -37.09 -28.80
CA THR A 21 25.27 -37.39 -28.97
C THR A 21 24.51 -36.25 -29.64
N TRP A 22 23.36 -36.61 -30.22
CA TRP A 22 22.35 -35.70 -30.73
C TRP A 22 21.23 -35.58 -29.71
N THR A 23 20.72 -34.36 -29.52
CA THR A 23 19.72 -34.05 -28.49
C THR A 23 18.51 -33.37 -29.11
N PHE A 24 17.30 -33.80 -28.76
CA PHE A 24 16.07 -33.26 -29.31
C PHE A 24 15.80 -31.82 -28.88
N LEU A 25 15.40 -31.03 -29.87
CA LEU A 25 14.81 -29.71 -29.73
C LEU A 25 13.29 -29.77 -29.89
N GLY A 26 12.63 -28.64 -29.69
CA GLY A 26 11.18 -28.49 -29.74
C GLY A 26 10.65 -28.15 -31.11
N GLY A 27 11.16 -28.79 -32.17
CA GLY A 27 10.66 -28.59 -33.53
C GLY A 27 10.58 -29.89 -34.32
N LYS A 28 9.91 -29.84 -35.47
CA LYS A 28 9.80 -30.95 -36.42
C LYS A 28 9.85 -30.47 -37.87
N THR A 29 10.33 -31.32 -38.77
CA THR A 29 10.37 -31.05 -40.20
C THR A 29 8.99 -31.21 -40.83
N THR A 30 8.65 -30.35 -41.81
CA THR A 30 7.36 -30.39 -42.53
C THR A 30 7.48 -31.02 -43.91
N GLY A 31 8.68 -31.02 -44.50
CA GLY A 31 9.02 -31.75 -45.72
C GLY A 31 8.50 -31.17 -47.03
N ASN A 32 8.12 -29.89 -47.13
CA ASN A 32 7.88 -29.25 -48.44
C ASN A 32 9.11 -28.48 -48.99
N GLY A 33 10.29 -28.67 -48.39
CA GLY A 33 11.56 -28.11 -48.87
C GLY A 33 12.75 -28.42 -47.95
N SER A 34 13.98 -28.13 -48.42
CA SER A 34 15.25 -28.50 -47.77
C SER A 34 15.56 -27.78 -46.46
N THR A 35 14.70 -26.85 -46.01
CA THR A 35 14.83 -26.14 -44.72
C THR A 35 13.48 -25.92 -44.04
N GLU A 36 12.44 -26.67 -44.43
CA GLU A 36 11.11 -26.47 -43.88
C GLU A 36 10.90 -27.25 -42.59
N PHE A 37 10.72 -26.50 -41.51
CA PHE A 37 10.41 -27.03 -40.18
C PHE A 37 9.51 -26.04 -39.43
N GLU A 38 8.85 -26.52 -38.39
CA GLU A 38 8.08 -25.69 -37.46
C GLU A 38 8.49 -25.95 -36.01
N TRP A 39 8.48 -24.90 -35.21
CA TRP A 39 8.61 -25.01 -33.76
C TRP A 39 7.28 -25.46 -33.15
N LEU A 40 7.35 -26.32 -32.14
CA LEU A 40 6.18 -26.91 -31.49
C LEU A 40 5.37 -25.92 -30.64
N ASP A 41 5.92 -24.74 -30.33
CA ASP A 41 5.19 -23.66 -29.65
C ASP A 41 4.45 -22.73 -30.63
N GLY A 42 4.60 -22.95 -31.94
CA GLY A 42 3.99 -22.14 -33.01
C GLY A 42 4.71 -20.81 -33.28
N SER A 43 5.87 -20.56 -32.67
CA SER A 43 6.70 -19.41 -33.01
C SER A 43 7.26 -19.51 -34.44
N ALA A 44 7.54 -18.36 -35.04
CA ALA A 44 8.12 -18.32 -36.37
C ALA A 44 9.58 -18.82 -36.35
N ALA A 45 9.98 -19.55 -37.39
CA ALA A 45 11.39 -19.85 -37.61
C ALA A 45 12.10 -18.61 -38.16
N ASP A 46 12.99 -18.03 -37.36
CA ASP A 46 13.77 -16.83 -37.65
C ASP A 46 15.29 -17.06 -37.54
N PHE A 47 15.69 -18.22 -37.04
CA PHE A 47 17.08 -18.66 -36.95
C PHE A 47 17.25 -20.10 -37.46
N TYR A 48 18.39 -20.36 -38.10
CA TYR A 48 18.69 -21.62 -38.78
C TYR A 48 20.16 -21.98 -38.61
N ASN A 49 20.46 -23.23 -38.20
CA ASN A 49 21.83 -23.73 -38.16
C ASN A 49 21.97 -25.20 -38.60
N TRP A 50 21.30 -25.55 -39.69
CA TRP A 50 21.29 -26.89 -40.26
C TRP A 50 22.67 -27.38 -40.72
N GLU A 51 22.91 -28.68 -40.56
CA GLU A 51 23.91 -29.45 -41.30
C GLU A 51 23.40 -29.70 -42.74
N PRO A 52 24.26 -29.75 -43.76
CA PRO A 52 23.82 -30.09 -45.12
C PRO A 52 23.25 -31.52 -45.15
N SER A 53 21.94 -31.64 -45.32
CA SER A 53 21.22 -32.93 -45.39
C SER A 53 19.91 -32.81 -46.17
N GLU A 54 19.45 -33.89 -46.79
CA GLU A 54 18.13 -33.97 -47.42
C GLU A 54 17.05 -34.16 -46.35
N ILE A 55 16.13 -33.19 -46.22
CA ILE A 55 15.10 -33.22 -45.17
C ILE A 55 13.91 -34.09 -45.59
N GLU A 56 13.55 -35.06 -44.76
CA GLU A 56 12.29 -35.80 -44.86
C GLU A 56 11.22 -35.19 -43.92
N PRO A 57 9.91 -35.28 -44.25
CA PRO A 57 8.83 -34.78 -43.40
C PRO A 57 8.71 -35.56 -42.08
N ASN A 58 8.12 -34.92 -41.07
CA ASN A 58 7.71 -35.52 -39.78
C ASN A 58 8.85 -36.09 -38.92
N GLN A 59 10.05 -35.53 -39.04
CA GLN A 59 11.19 -35.89 -38.21
C GLN A 59 11.40 -34.84 -37.11
N GLY A 60 11.88 -35.29 -35.94
CA GLY A 60 12.21 -34.41 -34.83
C GLY A 60 13.55 -33.70 -35.06
N ILE A 61 13.65 -32.43 -34.68
CA ILE A 61 14.89 -31.67 -34.83
C ILE A 61 15.85 -32.02 -33.70
N VAL A 62 17.11 -32.26 -34.05
CA VAL A 62 18.18 -32.56 -33.10
C VAL A 62 19.36 -31.61 -33.25
N ILE A 63 20.05 -31.33 -32.14
CA ILE A 63 21.27 -30.52 -32.08
C ILE A 63 22.46 -31.32 -31.56
N ARG A 64 23.66 -31.02 -32.06
CA ARG A 64 24.95 -31.55 -31.60
C ARG A 64 25.78 -30.47 -30.89
N GLN A 65 26.82 -30.87 -30.17
CA GLN A 65 27.71 -29.98 -29.42
C GLN A 65 28.43 -28.89 -30.25
N ASP A 66 28.49 -29.00 -31.58
CA ASP A 66 28.99 -27.96 -32.49
C ASP A 66 27.90 -26.95 -32.89
N GLY A 67 26.70 -27.10 -32.32
CA GLY A 67 25.53 -26.27 -32.54
C GLY A 67 24.79 -26.57 -33.84
N LYS A 68 25.24 -27.54 -34.65
CA LYS A 68 24.58 -27.89 -35.91
C LYS A 68 23.31 -28.69 -35.67
N TRP A 69 22.31 -28.44 -36.52
CA TRP A 69 21.02 -29.10 -36.46
C TRP A 69 20.92 -30.18 -37.52
N SER A 70 20.26 -31.27 -37.17
CA SER A 70 19.86 -32.33 -38.08
C SER A 70 18.46 -32.79 -37.68
N PHE A 71 17.99 -33.87 -38.29
CA PHE A 71 16.70 -34.47 -38.00
C PHE A 71 16.89 -35.93 -37.58
N SER A 72 15.95 -36.44 -36.81
CA SER A 72 15.91 -37.83 -36.39
C SER A 72 14.49 -38.36 -36.50
N GLU A 73 14.35 -39.61 -36.91
CA GLU A 73 13.07 -40.31 -36.89
C GLU A 73 12.50 -40.37 -35.47
N LEU A 74 11.18 -40.44 -35.37
CA LEU A 74 10.44 -40.58 -34.12
C LEU A 74 9.63 -41.88 -34.15
N PRO A 75 9.51 -42.63 -33.03
CA PRO A 75 10.12 -42.37 -31.72
C PRO A 75 11.59 -42.77 -31.65
N ASP A 76 12.39 -42.04 -30.86
CA ASP A 76 13.80 -42.33 -30.57
C ASP A 76 14.08 -42.04 -29.08
N THR A 77 15.18 -42.58 -28.54
CA THR A 77 15.54 -42.58 -27.11
C THR A 77 16.61 -41.56 -26.73
N ARG A 78 16.82 -40.54 -27.57
CA ARG A 78 17.84 -39.50 -27.33
C ARG A 78 17.45 -38.53 -26.20
N PRO A 79 18.43 -37.86 -25.57
CA PRO A 79 18.17 -36.77 -24.64
C PRO A 79 17.30 -35.69 -25.29
N VAL A 80 16.59 -34.92 -24.46
CA VAL A 80 15.77 -33.79 -24.88
C VAL A 80 16.12 -32.55 -24.07
N LEU A 81 16.20 -31.39 -24.72
CA LEU A 81 16.37 -30.12 -24.03
C LEU A 81 15.02 -29.46 -23.81
N CYS A 82 14.82 -28.92 -22.61
CA CYS A 82 13.61 -28.22 -22.22
C CYS A 82 13.94 -26.76 -21.92
N GLN A 83 13.08 -25.85 -22.39
CA GLN A 83 13.13 -24.45 -22.00
C GLN A 83 11.97 -24.12 -21.06
N ARG A 84 12.18 -23.09 -20.24
CA ARG A 84 11.13 -22.44 -19.45
C ARG A 84 11.35 -20.95 -19.52
N SER A 85 10.31 -20.20 -19.88
CA SER A 85 10.35 -18.75 -19.80
C SER A 85 10.58 -18.34 -18.36
N LEU A 86 11.71 -17.67 -18.10
CA LEU A 86 11.86 -16.97 -16.84
C LEU A 86 10.85 -15.83 -16.84
N THR A 87 9.98 -15.78 -15.82
CA THR A 87 9.22 -14.56 -15.54
C THR A 87 10.24 -13.44 -15.46
N LYS A 88 10.13 -12.42 -16.33
CA LYS A 88 11.14 -11.35 -16.51
C LYS A 88 11.81 -11.03 -15.17
N CYS A 89 13.10 -11.32 -15.04
CA CYS A 89 13.82 -11.11 -13.79
C CYS A 89 13.67 -9.65 -13.39
N VAL A 90 12.87 -9.35 -12.37
CA VAL A 90 12.84 -8.03 -11.76
C VAL A 90 14.14 -7.92 -10.97
N PRO A 91 15.04 -6.97 -11.30
CA PRO A 91 16.27 -6.78 -10.54
C PRO A 91 15.95 -6.65 -9.05
N GLU A 92 16.75 -7.29 -8.18
CA GLU A 92 16.44 -7.39 -6.75
C GLU A 92 16.26 -6.01 -6.10
N ASN A 93 17.02 -5.01 -6.54
CA ASN A 93 16.88 -3.61 -6.14
C ASN A 93 15.49 -3.06 -6.46
N VAL A 94 14.93 -3.35 -7.65
CA VAL A 94 13.58 -2.92 -8.05
C VAL A 94 12.51 -3.60 -7.21
N ALA A 95 12.66 -4.90 -6.91
CA ALA A 95 11.74 -5.61 -6.03
C ALA A 95 11.75 -5.04 -4.59
N ARG A 96 12.94 -4.72 -4.08
CA ARG A 96 13.12 -4.05 -2.78
C ARG A 96 12.49 -2.66 -2.76
N ILE A 97 12.70 -1.85 -3.80
CA ILE A 97 12.09 -0.51 -3.94
C ILE A 97 10.57 -0.62 -3.87
N LYS A 98 9.95 -1.52 -4.63
CA LYS A 98 8.49 -1.70 -4.63
C LYS A 98 7.94 -2.09 -3.26
N LYS A 99 8.68 -2.93 -2.52
CA LYS A 99 8.32 -3.29 -1.16
C LYS A 99 8.41 -2.08 -0.22
N THR A 100 9.46 -1.27 -0.34
CA THR A 100 9.63 -0.03 0.42
C THR A 100 8.52 0.97 0.11
N GLU A 101 8.18 1.19 -1.16
CA GLU A 101 7.07 2.08 -1.58
C GLU A 101 5.74 1.66 -0.94
N THR A 102 5.47 0.37 -0.87
CA THR A 102 4.26 -0.16 -0.23
C THR A 102 4.21 0.19 1.27
N ILE A 103 5.34 0.06 1.96
CA ILE A 103 5.44 0.42 3.39
C ILE A 103 5.29 1.94 3.57
N VAL A 104 5.93 2.74 2.71
CA VAL A 104 5.82 4.21 2.74
C VAL A 104 4.37 4.64 2.57
N GLY A 105 3.64 4.10 1.58
CA GLY A 105 2.24 4.44 1.37
C GLY A 105 1.34 4.06 2.57
N ALA A 106 1.62 2.94 3.24
CA ALA A 106 0.91 2.56 4.46
C ALA A 106 1.17 3.54 5.62
N LEU A 107 2.43 3.98 5.77
CA LEU A 107 2.82 4.97 6.78
C LEU A 107 2.17 6.34 6.51
N GLU A 108 2.20 6.81 5.26
CA GLU A 108 1.55 8.07 4.84
C GLU A 108 0.04 8.04 5.12
N GLY A 109 -0.62 6.92 4.81
CA GLY A 109 -2.03 6.72 5.12
C GLY A 109 -2.32 6.77 6.63
N GLY A 110 -1.45 6.14 7.43
CA GLY A 110 -1.52 6.19 8.90
C GLY A 110 -1.37 7.61 9.45
N ILE A 111 -0.35 8.33 9.01
CA ILE A 111 -0.10 9.73 9.41
C ILE A 111 -1.29 10.62 9.04
N THR A 112 -1.82 10.48 7.83
CA THR A 112 -2.98 11.26 7.37
C THR A 112 -4.21 11.01 8.25
N ARG A 113 -4.47 9.76 8.62
CA ARG A 113 -5.58 9.41 9.51
C ARG A 113 -5.39 10.04 10.91
N LEU A 114 -4.18 9.97 11.47
CA LEU A 114 -3.87 10.57 12.77
C LEU A 114 -4.06 12.09 12.75
N LEU A 115 -3.56 12.78 11.72
CA LEU A 115 -3.74 14.22 11.56
C LEU A 115 -5.21 14.62 11.47
N LYS A 116 -6.02 13.83 10.76
CA LYS A 116 -7.46 14.05 10.67
C LYS A 116 -8.14 13.92 12.04
N HIS A 117 -7.82 12.87 12.81
CA HIS A 117 -8.36 12.71 14.16
C HIS A 117 -7.92 13.84 15.08
N PHE A 118 -6.65 14.22 15.06
CA PHE A 118 -6.15 15.32 15.86
C PHE A 118 -6.87 16.63 15.55
N SER A 119 -7.05 16.96 14.26
CA SER A 119 -7.78 18.15 13.83
C SER A 119 -9.24 18.15 14.28
N SER A 120 -9.93 17.01 14.18
CA SER A 120 -11.31 16.87 14.68
C SER A 120 -11.39 17.04 16.20
N ASN A 121 -10.48 16.42 16.94
CA ASN A 121 -10.43 16.53 18.40
C ASN A 121 -10.14 17.97 18.83
N GLN A 122 -9.22 18.66 18.15
CA GLN A 122 -8.91 20.06 18.41
C GLN A 122 -10.14 20.97 18.20
N LYS A 123 -10.95 20.71 17.16
CA LYS A 123 -12.20 21.45 16.93
C LYS A 123 -13.23 21.19 18.04
N ALA A 124 -13.40 19.94 18.45
CA ALA A 124 -14.33 19.57 19.52
C ALA A 124 -13.94 20.26 20.85
N ILE A 125 -12.67 20.18 21.25
CA ILE A 125 -12.16 20.83 22.45
C ILE A 125 -12.36 22.35 22.38
N LYS A 126 -12.09 22.98 21.22
CA LYS A 126 -12.31 24.41 21.05
C LYS A 126 -13.78 24.80 21.24
N SER A 127 -14.71 23.97 20.75
CA SER A 127 -16.15 24.17 20.95
C SER A 127 -16.54 24.05 22.42
N GLU A 128 -16.01 23.05 23.12
CA GLU A 128 -16.27 22.86 24.56
C GLU A 128 -15.76 24.03 25.39
N VAL A 129 -14.52 24.50 25.14
CA VAL A 129 -13.95 25.68 25.81
C VAL A 129 -14.83 26.91 25.58
N SER A 130 -15.32 27.12 24.35
CA SER A 130 -16.23 28.23 24.07
C SER A 130 -17.53 28.12 24.86
N ASN A 131 -18.12 26.93 24.95
CA ASN A 131 -19.34 26.70 25.71
C ASN A 131 -19.15 26.90 27.22
N ILE A 132 -18.01 26.45 27.76
CA ILE A 132 -17.64 26.67 29.16
C ILE A 132 -17.49 28.16 29.45
N ASN A 133 -16.82 28.92 28.57
CA ASN A 133 -16.68 30.37 28.74
C ASN A 133 -18.03 31.09 28.75
N THR A 134 -18.96 30.72 27.86
CA THR A 134 -20.31 31.30 27.88
C THR A 134 -21.01 31.05 29.21
N LYS A 135 -20.97 29.81 29.71
CA LYS A 135 -21.58 29.46 31.00
C LYS A 135 -20.92 30.17 32.19
N LEU A 136 -19.60 30.37 32.13
CA LEU A 136 -18.88 31.13 33.16
C LEU A 136 -19.38 32.58 33.20
N ASN A 137 -19.50 33.24 32.04
CA ASN A 137 -20.01 34.61 31.96
C ASN A 137 -21.46 34.70 32.48
N GLU A 138 -22.34 33.76 32.09
CA GLU A 138 -23.72 33.70 32.62
C GLU A 138 -23.73 33.52 34.15
N THR A 139 -22.81 32.73 34.69
CA THR A 139 -22.70 32.52 36.13
C THR A 139 -22.21 33.79 36.84
N GLU A 140 -21.27 34.51 36.24
CA GLU A 140 -20.76 35.80 36.74
C GLU A 140 -21.89 36.83 36.83
N GLU A 141 -22.67 37.00 35.75
CA GLU A 141 -23.84 37.90 35.73
C GLU A 141 -24.88 37.54 36.82
N ASN A 142 -25.12 36.24 37.03
CA ASN A 142 -26.04 35.78 38.08
C ASN A 142 -25.52 36.09 39.49
N ILE A 143 -24.20 35.99 39.72
CA ILE A 143 -23.58 36.33 41.01
C ILE A 143 -23.70 37.83 41.27
N GLU A 144 -23.45 38.68 40.27
CA GLU A 144 -23.61 40.13 40.39
C GLU A 144 -25.06 40.52 40.74
N ALA A 145 -26.04 39.91 40.06
CA ALA A 145 -27.45 40.15 40.34
C ALA A 145 -27.85 39.75 41.77
N LEU A 146 -27.34 38.61 42.27
CA LEU A 146 -27.56 38.18 43.65
C LEU A 146 -26.88 39.12 44.66
N HIS A 147 -25.68 39.61 44.35
CA HIS A 147 -24.96 40.56 45.19
C HIS A 147 -25.76 41.86 45.37
N GLU A 148 -26.27 42.42 44.28
CA GLU A 148 -27.13 43.62 44.32
C GLU A 148 -28.41 43.40 45.12
N SER A 149 -29.07 42.25 44.95
CA SER A 149 -30.26 41.90 45.74
C SER A 149 -29.94 41.80 47.24
N SER A 150 -28.84 41.13 47.59
CA SER A 150 -28.37 41.02 48.98
C SER A 150 -28.08 42.40 49.59
N TYR A 151 -27.43 43.29 48.84
CA TYR A 151 -27.14 44.65 49.29
C TYR A 151 -28.41 45.47 49.50
N GLY A 152 -29.40 45.32 48.61
CA GLY A 152 -30.73 45.92 48.76
C GLY A 152 -31.44 45.46 50.03
N LEU A 153 -31.41 44.16 50.32
CA LEU A 153 -31.97 43.60 51.56
C LEU A 153 -31.23 44.11 52.81
N GLN A 154 -29.89 44.17 52.76
CA GLN A 154 -29.10 44.71 53.87
C GLN A 154 -29.49 46.14 54.21
N LYS A 155 -29.68 47.01 53.21
CA LYS A 155 -30.18 48.38 53.44
C LYS A 155 -31.54 48.41 54.12
N GLN A 156 -32.46 47.52 53.75
CA GLN A 156 -33.77 47.45 54.40
C GLN A 156 -33.64 47.01 55.87
N ILE A 157 -32.77 46.05 56.16
CA ILE A 157 -32.47 45.61 57.52
C ILE A 157 -31.90 46.78 58.34
N ASP A 158 -30.90 47.50 57.82
CA ASP A 158 -30.28 48.64 58.51
C ASP A 158 -31.32 49.73 58.85
N ILE A 159 -32.25 50.00 57.93
CA ILE A 159 -33.37 50.92 58.17
C ILE A 159 -34.25 50.42 59.31
N ILE A 160 -34.66 49.15 59.29
CA ILE A 160 -35.51 48.57 60.35
C ILE A 160 -34.80 48.63 61.71
N VAL A 161 -33.52 48.25 61.77
CA VAL A 161 -32.71 48.30 62.98
C VAL A 161 -32.64 49.74 63.54
N SER A 162 -32.48 50.74 62.66
CA SER A 162 -32.46 52.15 63.08
C SER A 162 -33.78 52.61 63.72
N TYR A 163 -34.93 52.22 63.14
CA TYR A 163 -36.24 52.53 63.70
C TYR A 163 -36.47 51.87 65.06
N LEU A 164 -36.10 50.58 65.19
CA LEU A 164 -36.22 49.84 66.44
C LEU A 164 -35.35 50.46 67.54
N SER A 165 -34.12 50.88 67.22
CA SER A 165 -33.24 51.56 68.16
C SER A 165 -33.84 52.87 68.66
N ARG A 166 -34.39 53.68 67.75
CA ARG A 166 -35.02 54.96 68.11
C ARG A 166 -36.27 54.78 68.95
N PHE A 167 -37.09 53.79 68.61
CA PHE A 167 -38.26 53.42 69.40
C PHE A 167 -37.87 52.97 70.82
N SER A 168 -36.84 52.13 70.95
CA SER A 168 -36.30 51.69 72.24
C SER A 168 -35.84 52.88 73.10
N GLN A 169 -35.13 53.85 72.53
CA GLN A 169 -34.71 55.06 73.24
C GLN A 169 -35.91 55.87 73.73
N THR A 170 -36.91 56.11 72.88
CA THR A 170 -38.11 56.85 73.30
C THR A 170 -38.89 56.13 74.40
N LEU A 171 -38.91 54.79 74.41
CA LEU A 171 -39.52 54.03 75.50
C LEU A 171 -38.73 54.15 76.80
N GLN A 172 -37.39 54.15 76.74
CA GLN A 172 -36.53 54.36 77.92
C GLN A 172 -36.75 55.75 78.54
N GLU A 173 -36.84 56.80 77.72
CA GLU A 173 -37.14 58.16 78.16
C GLU A 173 -38.52 58.27 78.84
N LEU A 174 -39.55 57.63 78.26
CA LEU A 174 -40.91 57.62 78.83
C LEU A 174 -41.01 56.82 80.13
N ALA A 175 -40.18 55.79 80.30
CA ALA A 175 -40.16 54.95 81.50
C ALA A 175 -39.42 55.59 82.68
N GLY A 176 -38.76 56.75 82.52
CA GLY A 176 -38.16 57.51 83.62
C GLY A 176 -36.90 56.88 84.23
N PHE A 177 -36.11 56.13 83.46
CA PHE A 177 -34.78 55.70 83.86
C PHE A 177 -33.74 56.69 83.31
N GLU A 178 -33.13 57.50 84.21
CA GLU A 178 -31.83 58.17 83.96
C GLU A 178 -30.71 57.15 83.84
#